data_AF-A0AAV7JRR9-F1
#
_entry.id   AF-A0AAV7JRR9-F1
#
_cell.length_a   1.000
_cell.length_b   1.000
_cell.length_c   1.000
_cell.angle_alpha   90.00
_cell.angle_beta   90.00
_cell.angle_gamma   90.00
#
_symmetry.space_group_name_H-M   'P 1'
#
loop_
_entity.id
_entity.type
_entity.pdbx_description
1 polymer ?
#
loop_
_entity_poly.entity_id
_entity_poly.type
_entity_poly.pdbx_seq_one_letter_code
_entity_poly.pdbx_strand_id
1 'polypeptide(L)'
;MKLKNWKRKILENENICMFEGLSELYEKKDIRLDEDTQDIIIEHLAAMESESSHYFPKCGEIEFTLLRNPFIVSPQTIPDKNDRAHEELIELINDGSAKEVFERE
;
A
#
# COMPACT_ATOMS: atom_id res chain seq x y z
N MET A 1 4.55 -4.24 0.97
CA MET A 1 4.75 -2.80 1.29
C MET A 1 6.19 -2.58 1.74
N LYS A 2 6.86 -1.49 1.33
CA LYS A 2 8.28 -1.24 1.64
C LYS A 2 8.59 -1.25 3.14
N LEU A 3 7.73 -0.63 3.96
CA LEU A 3 7.90 -0.58 5.42
C LEU A 3 7.93 -1.97 6.08
N LYS A 4 7.07 -2.89 5.63
CA LYS A 4 7.08 -4.29 6.10
C LYS A 4 8.38 -5.00 5.75
N ASN A 5 8.93 -4.76 4.55
CA ASN A 5 10.21 -5.31 4.15
C ASN A 5 11.36 -4.74 4.97
N TRP A 6 11.32 -3.45 5.32
CA TRP A 6 12.32 -2.82 6.19
C TRP A 6 12.26 -3.36 7.62
N LYS A 7 11.07 -3.42 8.24
CA LYS A 7 10.87 -4.05 9.55
C LYS A 7 11.45 -5.48 9.58
N ARG A 8 11.14 -6.28 8.55
CA ARG A 8 11.68 -7.64 8.41
C ARG A 8 13.21 -7.67 8.35
N LYS A 9 13.83 -6.81 7.53
CA LYS A 9 15.29 -6.75 7.40
C LYS A 9 15.99 -6.38 8.72
N ILE A 10 15.38 -5.50 9.50
CA ILE A 10 15.89 -5.06 10.80
C ILE A 10 15.81 -6.21 11.82
N LEU A 11 14.68 -6.94 11.85
CA LEU A 11 14.46 -8.06 12.77
C LEU A 11 15.31 -9.29 12.44
N GLU A 12 15.52 -9.59 11.15
CA GLU A 12 16.24 -10.79 10.72
C GLU A 12 17.75 -10.61 10.68
N ASN A 13 18.23 -9.41 10.29
CA ASN A 13 19.64 -9.20 9.92
C ASN A 13 20.25 -7.92 10.51
N GLU A 14 19.57 -7.26 11.45
CA GLU A 14 20.00 -5.94 12.01
C GLU A 14 20.27 -4.90 10.91
N ASN A 15 19.65 -5.08 9.74
CA ASN A 15 19.99 -4.31 8.55
C ASN A 15 19.19 -3.01 8.52
N ILE A 16 19.88 -1.91 8.80
CA ILE A 16 19.33 -0.54 8.83
C ILE A 16 19.66 0.29 7.58
N CYS A 17 20.09 -0.34 6.47
CA CYS A 17 20.58 0.36 5.26
C CYS A 17 19.59 1.33 4.61
N MET A 18 18.31 1.26 4.97
CA MET A 18 17.29 2.22 4.53
C MET A 18 17.42 3.58 5.23
N PHE A 19 18.14 3.66 6.34
CA PHE A 19 18.46 4.89 7.06
C PHE A 19 19.93 5.22 6.82
N GLU A 20 20.22 5.96 5.76
CA GLU A 20 21.59 6.24 5.29
C GLU A 20 22.47 6.84 6.41
N GLY A 21 22.02 7.93 7.05
CA GLY A 21 22.80 8.59 8.11
C GLY A 21 23.00 7.74 9.37
N LEU A 22 22.05 6.86 9.70
CA LEU A 22 22.17 5.92 10.81
C LEU A 22 23.16 4.80 10.45
N SER A 23 23.06 4.27 9.23
CA SER A 23 23.96 3.24 8.72
C SER A 23 25.41 3.73 8.69
N GLU A 24 25.66 4.93 8.16
CA GLU A 24 27.00 5.54 8.14
C GLU A 24 27.57 5.71 9.55
N LEU A 25 26.73 6.09 10.53
CA LEU A 25 27.18 6.29 11.90
C LEU A 25 27.57 4.96 12.57
N TYR A 26 26.81 3.88 12.34
CA TYR A 26 27.10 2.56 12.89
C TYR A 26 28.33 1.93 12.22
N GLU A 27 28.46 2.04 10.88
CA GLU A 27 29.65 1.60 10.15
C GLU A 27 30.90 2.37 10.60
N LYS A 28 30.83 3.69 10.75
CA LYS A 28 31.96 4.52 11.17
C LYS A 28 32.44 4.20 12.59
N LYS A 29 31.51 3.87 13.49
CA LYS A 29 31.83 3.56 14.88
C LYS A 29 32.12 2.08 15.11
N ASP A 30 31.89 1.22 14.11
CA ASP A 30 31.98 -0.25 14.21
C ASP A 30 31.14 -0.80 15.37
N ILE A 31 29.90 -0.30 15.50
CA ILE A 31 28.96 -0.66 16.56
C ILE A 31 27.85 -1.53 15.96
N ARG A 32 27.37 -2.52 16.74
CA ARG A 32 26.18 -3.32 16.39
C ARG A 32 24.90 -2.65 16.85
N LEU A 33 23.81 -2.94 16.15
CA LEU A 33 22.49 -2.48 16.55
C LEU A 33 22.10 -3.11 17.88
N ASP A 34 21.89 -2.27 18.89
CA ASP A 34 21.33 -2.68 20.17
C ASP A 34 19.80 -2.81 20.10
N GLU A 35 19.24 -3.62 21.01
CA GLU A 35 17.80 -3.90 21.05
C GLU A 35 16.97 -2.62 21.28
N ASP A 36 17.43 -1.70 22.13
CA ASP A 36 16.71 -0.44 22.41
C ASP A 36 16.58 0.42 21.15
N THR A 37 17.66 0.60 20.40
CA THR A 37 17.65 1.33 19.13
C THR A 37 16.83 0.59 18.08
N GLN A 38 16.90 -0.75 18.05
CA GLN A 38 16.08 -1.57 17.16
C GLN A 38 14.58 -1.33 17.41
N ASP A 39 14.15 -1.32 18.68
CA ASP A 39 12.77 -1.08 19.08
C ASP A 39 12.30 0.33 18.68
N ILE A 40 13.14 1.36 18.89
CA ILE A 40 12.85 2.73 18.47
C ILE A 40 12.63 2.80 16.95
N ILE A 41 13.48 2.14 16.16
CA ILE A 41 13.34 2.12 14.70
C ILE A 41 12.04 1.42 14.29
N ILE A 42 11.70 0.29 14.93
CA ILE A 42 10.47 -0.45 14.63
C ILE A 42 9.23 0.39 14.97
N GLU A 43 9.24 1.09 16.09
CA GLU A 43 8.17 2.01 16.51
C GLU A 43 8.03 3.14 15.49
N HIS A 44 9.14 3.76 15.07
CA HIS A 44 9.13 4.79 14.03
C HIS A 44 8.50 4.26 12.72
N LEU A 45 8.89 3.06 12.27
CA LEU A 45 8.31 2.44 11.08
C LEU A 45 6.81 2.13 11.24
N ALA A 46 6.36 1.82 12.46
CA ALA A 46 4.94 1.62 12.76
C ALA A 46 4.16 2.94 12.73
N ALA A 47 4.71 4.01 13.28
CA ALA A 47 4.13 5.35 13.21
C ALA A 47 3.99 5.83 11.76
N MET A 48 5.03 5.62 10.93
CA MET A 48 4.95 5.95 9.50
C MET A 48 3.91 5.09 8.76
N GLU A 49 3.76 3.81 9.10
CA GLU A 49 2.73 2.94 8.51
C GLU A 49 1.32 3.41 8.89
N SER A 50 1.13 3.81 10.15
CA SER A 50 -0.12 4.41 10.64
C SER A 50 -0.45 5.70 9.90
N GLU A 51 0.49 6.64 9.83
CA GLU A 51 0.31 7.92 9.14
C GLU A 51 0.05 7.71 7.64
N SER A 52 0.80 6.82 7.00
CA SER A 52 0.60 6.48 5.59
C SER A 52 -0.80 5.90 5.33
N SER A 53 -1.36 5.14 6.28
CA SER A 53 -2.70 4.57 6.14
C SER A 53 -3.81 5.62 6.15
N HIS A 54 -3.55 6.81 6.72
CA HIS A 54 -4.47 7.93 6.69
C HIS A 54 -4.61 8.53 5.29
N TYR A 55 -3.49 8.66 4.56
CA TYR A 55 -3.47 9.21 3.19
C TYR A 55 -3.72 8.15 2.12
N PHE A 56 -3.28 6.92 2.36
CA PHE A 56 -3.41 5.80 1.45
C PHE A 56 -4.23 4.70 2.13
N PRO A 57 -5.57 4.88 2.23
CA PRO A 57 -6.42 3.85 2.78
C PRO A 57 -6.24 2.57 1.98
N LYS A 58 -6.31 1.43 2.66
CA LYS A 58 -6.24 0.13 1.99
C LYS A 58 -7.43 0.02 1.04
N CYS A 59 -7.18 0.07 -0.27
CA CYS A 59 -8.15 -0.41 -1.25
C CYS A 59 -8.31 -1.91 -1.06
N GLY A 60 -9.56 -2.37 -0.99
CA GLY A 60 -9.87 -3.78 -1.13
C GLY A 60 -9.62 -4.24 -2.58
N GLU A 61 -9.82 -5.54 -2.80
CA GLU A 61 -9.64 -6.14 -4.12
C GLU A 61 -10.59 -5.55 -5.17
N ILE A 62 -11.81 -5.18 -4.77
CA ILE A 62 -12.81 -4.61 -5.67
C ILE A 62 -12.38 -3.21 -6.10
N GLU A 63 -11.99 -2.33 -5.17
CA GLU A 63 -11.52 -0.98 -5.47
C GLU A 63 -10.27 -1.02 -6.35
N PHE A 64 -9.35 -1.96 -6.08
CA PHE A 64 -8.17 -2.16 -6.91
C PHE A 64 -8.52 -2.64 -8.33
N THR A 65 -9.51 -3.54 -8.46
CA THR A 65 -9.97 -4.03 -9.76
C THR A 65 -10.66 -2.91 -10.53
N LEU A 66 -11.52 -2.11 -9.88
CA LEU A 66 -12.16 -0.92 -10.47
C LEU A 66 -11.12 0.08 -10.99
N LEU A 67 -10.06 0.34 -10.22
CA LEU A 67 -8.98 1.24 -10.63
C LEU A 67 -8.17 0.70 -11.82
N ARG A 68 -8.02 -0.62 -11.94
CA ARG A 68 -7.27 -1.23 -13.04
C ARG A 68 -8.10 -1.39 -14.30
N ASN A 69 -9.31 -1.90 -14.17
CA ASN A 69 -10.25 -2.13 -15.26
C ASN A 69 -11.67 -2.20 -14.68
N PRO A 70 -12.47 -1.13 -14.82
CA PRO A 70 -13.83 -1.10 -14.28
C PRO A 70 -14.79 -2.01 -15.05
N PHE A 71 -14.50 -2.40 -16.29
CA PHE A 71 -15.41 -3.17 -17.16
C PHE A 71 -15.44 -4.68 -16.86
N ILE A 72 -14.54 -5.18 -16.00
CA ILE A 72 -14.51 -6.59 -15.58
C ILE A 72 -15.10 -6.81 -14.19
N VAL A 73 -15.48 -5.74 -13.50
CA VAL A 73 -16.04 -5.81 -12.15
C VAL A 73 -17.53 -6.15 -12.26
N SER A 74 -17.99 -7.11 -11.45
CA SER A 74 -19.42 -7.43 -11.40
C SER A 74 -20.15 -6.41 -10.51
N PRO A 75 -21.30 -5.85 -10.94
CA PRO A 75 -22.11 -4.96 -10.10
C PRO A 75 -22.47 -5.58 -8.75
N GLN A 76 -22.67 -6.91 -8.71
CA GLN A 76 -22.99 -7.68 -7.50
C GLN A 76 -21.85 -7.70 -6.46
N THR A 77 -20.66 -7.22 -6.82
CA THR A 77 -19.53 -7.11 -5.89
C THR A 77 -19.53 -5.79 -5.12
N ILE A 78 -20.28 -4.78 -5.58
CA ILE A 78 -20.46 -3.54 -4.82
C ILE A 78 -21.41 -3.82 -3.65
N PRO A 79 -21.07 -3.42 -2.41
CA PRO A 79 -21.94 -3.63 -1.26
C PRO A 79 -23.33 -3.03 -1.47
N ASP A 80 -24.38 -3.79 -1.15
CA ASP A 80 -25.82 -3.44 -1.28
C ASP A 80 -26.24 -2.15 -0.56
N LYS A 81 -25.36 -1.52 0.22
CA LYS A 81 -25.62 -0.25 0.91
C LYS A 81 -25.35 0.97 0.04
N ASN A 82 -24.91 0.79 -1.21
CA ASN A 82 -24.54 1.86 -2.11
C ASN A 82 -25.22 1.72 -3.48
N ASP A 83 -26.55 1.82 -3.48
CA ASP A 83 -27.41 1.67 -4.68
C ASP A 83 -26.96 2.57 -5.83
N ARG A 84 -26.57 3.81 -5.52
CA ARG A 84 -26.09 4.76 -6.54
C ARG A 84 -24.81 4.28 -7.23
N ALA A 85 -23.83 3.80 -6.48
CA ALA A 85 -22.59 3.29 -7.09
C ALA A 85 -22.84 2.02 -7.91
N HIS A 86 -23.83 1.21 -7.52
CA HIS A 86 -24.25 0.04 -8.27
C HIS A 86 -24.85 0.42 -9.63
N GLU A 87 -25.76 1.40 -9.66
CA GLU A 87 -26.35 1.94 -10.90
C GLU A 87 -25.28 2.57 -11.81
N GLU A 88 -24.42 3.44 -11.25
CA GLU A 88 -23.33 4.09 -12.01
C GLU A 88 -22.37 3.06 -12.63
N LEU A 89 -22.06 1.97 -11.91
CA LEU A 89 -21.24 0.88 -12.46
C LEU A 89 -21.95 0.10 -13.57
N ILE A 90 -23.26 -0.16 -13.43
CA ILE A 90 -24.05 -0.81 -14.50
C ILE A 90 -24.05 0.05 -15.76
N GLU A 91 -24.26 1.35 -15.64
CA GLU A 91 -24.22 2.27 -16.78
C GLU A 91 -22.85 2.24 -17.46
N LEU A 92 -21.77 2.32 -16.67
CA LEU A 92 -20.40 2.29 -17.17
C LEU A 92 -20.08 0.98 -17.90
N ILE A 93 -20.44 -0.19 -17.34
CA ILE A 93 -20.17 -1.50 -17.96
C ILE A 93 -20.91 -1.65 -19.30
N ASN A 94 -22.10 -1.06 -19.40
CA ASN A 94 -22.91 -1.11 -20.62
C ASN A 94 -22.55 -0.03 -21.64
N ASP A 95 -21.68 0.92 -21.31
CA ASP A 95 -21.13 1.89 -22.26
C ASP A 95 -20.02 1.23 -23.11
N GLY A 96 -20.45 0.64 -24.23
CA GLY A 96 -19.54 0.02 -25.20
C GLY A 96 -18.52 1.01 -25.78
N SER A 97 -18.87 2.29 -25.90
CA SER A 97 -17.95 3.30 -26.44
C SER A 97 -16.83 3.62 -25.44
N ALA A 98 -17.16 3.75 -24.15
CA ALA A 98 -16.18 3.95 -23.09
C ALA A 98 -15.24 2.74 -22.98
N LYS A 99 -15.78 1.52 -23.11
CA LYS A 99 -14.98 0.29 -23.11
C LYS A 99 -14.00 0.23 -24.28
N GLU A 100 -14.46 0.54 -25.49
CA GLU A 100 -13.59 0.59 -26.67
C GLU A 100 -12.50 1.67 -26.58
N VAL A 101 -12.79 2.81 -25.93
CA VAL A 101 -11.76 3.82 -25.66
C VAL A 101 -10.72 3.28 -24.67
N PHE A 102 -11.17 2.67 -23.57
CA PHE A 102 -10.28 2.11 -22.56
C PHE A 102 -9.36 1.00 -23.11
N GLU A 103 -9.86 0.12 -23.99
CA GLU A 103 -9.05 -0.96 -24.57
C GLU A 103 -8.03 -0.50 -25.63
N ARG A 104 -8.12 0.76 -26.08
CA ARG A 104 -7.20 1.34 -27.08
C ARG A 104 -6.00 2.06 -26.48
N GLU A 105 -6.02 2.38 -25.18
CA GLU A 105 -4.89 2.97 -24.43
C GLU A 105 -4.00 1.91 -23.79
#